data_AF-A0A1B6NUZ8-F1
#
_entry.id   AF-A0A1B6NUZ8-F1
#
_cell.length_a   1.000
_cell.length_b   1.000
_cell.length_c   1.000
_cell.angle_alpha   90.00
_cell.angle_beta   90.00
_cell.angle_gamma   90.00
#
_symmetry.space_group_name_H-M   'P 1'
#
loop_
_entity.id
_entity.type
_entity.pdbx_description
1 polymer ?
#
loop_
_entity_poly.entity_id
_entity_poly.type
_entity_poly.pdbx_seq_one_letter_code
_entity_poly.pdbx_strand_id
1 'polypeptide(L)'
;MRELIESGYQEAYRILVEKEVEFERLAKGLLEYETLTGEEIGKIVRGDSLDSNDDDTPKTKIPSVTAVPKTGPNPGGDPAPA
;
A
#
# COMPACT_ATOMS: atom_id res chain seq x y z
N MET A 1 0.52 -4.68 -27.78
CA MET A 1 0.42 -5.52 -26.56
C MET A 1 1.80 -5.99 -26.08
N ARG A 2 2.62 -6.63 -26.91
CA ARG A 2 3.98 -7.08 -26.53
C ARG A 2 4.84 -5.95 -25.96
N GLU A 3 4.84 -4.78 -26.61
CA GLU A 3 5.60 -3.61 -26.14
C GLU A 3 5.16 -3.12 -24.76
N LEU A 4 3.85 -3.06 -24.48
CA LEU A 4 3.31 -2.67 -23.18
C LEU A 4 3.74 -3.62 -22.06
N ILE A 5 3.73 -4.92 -22.35
CA ILE A 5 4.15 -5.96 -21.39
C ILE A 5 5.65 -5.83 -21.13
N GLU A 6 6.45 -5.72 -22.19
CA GLU A 6 7.89 -5.58 -22.09
C GLU A 6 8.27 -4.32 -21.30
N SER A 7 7.67 -3.17 -21.63
CA SER A 7 7.94 -1.92 -20.91
C SER A 7 7.55 -2.02 -19.43
N GLY A 8 6.42 -2.68 -19.13
CA GLY A 8 5.99 -2.88 -17.75
C GLY A 8 6.94 -3.79 -16.97
N TYR A 9 7.41 -4.87 -17.60
CA TYR A 9 8.40 -5.78 -17.01
C TYR A 9 9.72 -5.06 -16.73
N GLN A 10 10.26 -4.34 -17.72
CA GLN A 10 11.53 -3.62 -17.58
C GLN A 10 11.46 -2.55 -16.49
N GLU A 11 10.34 -1.81 -16.42
CA GLU A 11 10.12 -0.80 -15.39
C GLU A 11 10.05 -1.44 -13.99
N ALA A 12 9.28 -2.53 -13.84
CA ALA A 12 9.18 -3.24 -12.57
C ALA A 12 10.54 -3.82 -12.14
N TYR A 13 11.28 -4.43 -13.08
CA TYR A 13 12.61 -4.96 -12.83
C TYR A 13 13.58 -3.85 -12.41
N ARG A 14 13.59 -2.71 -13.11
CA ARG A 14 14.40 -1.54 -12.75
C ARG A 14 14.11 -1.09 -11.31
N ILE A 15 12.84 -0.96 -10.94
CA ILE A 15 12.44 -0.57 -9.58
C ILE A 15 12.95 -1.55 -8.53
N LEU A 16 12.83 -2.87 -8.78
CA LEU A 16 13.31 -3.89 -7.83
C LEU A 16 14.82 -3.85 -7.64
N VAL A 17 15.58 -3.60 -8.72
CA VAL A 17 17.05 -3.48 -8.68
C VAL A 17 17.48 -2.18 -8.00
N GLU A 18 16.87 -1.05 -8.34
CA GLU A 18 17.17 0.25 -7.71
C GLU A 18 16.83 0.27 -6.21
N LYS A 19 15.84 -0.52 -5.78
CA LYS A 19 15.37 -0.64 -4.40
C LYS A 19 15.76 -1.98 -3.76
N GLU A 20 16.97 -2.46 -4.05
CA GLU A 20 17.45 -3.77 -3.58
C GLU A 20 17.37 -3.91 -2.05
N VAL A 21 17.69 -2.85 -1.31
CA VAL A 21 17.67 -2.85 0.16
C VAL A 21 16.26 -3.06 0.69
N GLU A 22 15.28 -2.28 0.21
CA GLU A 22 13.89 -2.43 0.59
C GLU A 22 13.31 -3.76 0.13
N PHE A 23 13.71 -4.24 -1.06
CA PHE A 23 13.33 -5.54 -1.59
C PHE A 23 13.82 -6.69 -0.69
N GLU A 24 15.09 -6.64 -0.24
CA GLU A 24 15.64 -7.65 0.69
C GLU A 24 14.95 -7.60 2.05
N ARG A 25 14.65 -6.41 2.58
CA ARG A 25 13.90 -6.28 3.84
C ARG A 25 12.50 -6.88 3.72
N LEU A 26 11.81 -6.66 2.59
CA LEU A 26 10.49 -7.25 2.35
C LEU A 26 10.56 -8.78 2.28
N ALA A 27 11.58 -9.33 1.61
CA ALA A 27 11.80 -10.77 1.55
C ALA A 27 12.06 -11.38 2.94
N LYS A 28 12.87 -10.71 3.78
CA LYS A 28 13.10 -11.13 5.16
C LYS A 28 11.82 -11.06 6.00
N GLY A 29 11.03 -9.99 5.86
CA GLY A 29 9.75 -9.85 6.56
C GLY A 29 8.76 -10.97 6.19
N LEU A 30 8.70 -11.37 4.92
CA LEU A 30 7.86 -12.49 4.49
C LEU A 30 8.39 -13.84 4.99
N LEU A 31 9.70 -14.00 5.16
CA LEU A 31 10.28 -15.21 5.73
C LEU A 31 9.95 -15.35 7.23
N GLU A 32 9.90 -14.24 7.95
CA GLU A 32 9.62 -14.21 9.39
C GLU A 32 8.13 -14.30 9.72
N TYR A 33 7.28 -13.56 9.01
CA TYR A 33 5.87 -13.40 9.35
C TYR A 33 4.90 -14.13 8.40
N GLU A 34 5.40 -14.79 7.35
CA GLU A 34 4.66 -15.53 6.30
C GLU A 34 3.74 -14.64 5.42
N THR A 35 3.04 -13.69 6.03
CA THR A 35 2.14 -12.73 5.39
C THR A 35 2.33 -11.35 6.01
N LEU A 36 2.10 -10.30 5.21
CA LEU A 36 2.20 -8.92 5.66
C LEU A 36 0.99 -8.13 5.17
N THR A 37 0.48 -7.25 6.01
CA THR A 37 -0.52 -6.24 5.63
C THR A 37 0.15 -5.08 4.89
N GLY A 38 -0.65 -4.28 4.17
CA GLY A 38 -0.11 -3.11 3.45
C GLY A 38 0.59 -2.08 4.36
N GLU A 39 0.13 -1.93 5.60
CA GLU A 39 0.76 -1.04 6.59
C GLU A 39 2.13 -1.56 7.02
N GLU A 40 2.25 -2.87 7.24
CA GLU A 40 3.49 -3.56 7.61
C GLU A 40 4.51 -3.52 6.47
N ILE A 41 4.07 -3.76 5.22
CA ILE A 41 4.90 -3.56 4.02
C ILE A 41 5.44 -2.13 3.99
N GLY A 42 4.57 -1.13 4.24
CA GLY A 42 4.98 0.27 4.29
C GLY A 42 6.04 0.55 5.35
N LYS A 43 5.93 -0.05 6.54
CA LYS A 43 6.92 0.06 7.62
C LYS A 43 8.27 -0.53 7.20
N ILE A 44 8.26 -1.75 6.66
CA ILE A 44 9.47 -2.45 6.20
C ILE A 44 10.21 -1.65 5.11
N VAL A 45 9.48 -1.13 4.13
CA VAL A 45 10.05 -0.34 3.03
C VAL A 45 10.69 0.95 3.57
N ARG A 46 10.11 1.59 4.59
CA ARG A 46 10.74 2.74 5.26
C ARG A 46 11.94 2.36 6.15
N GLY A 47 12.11 1.08 6.46
CA GLY A 47 13.12 0.59 7.38
C GLY A 47 12.71 0.65 8.85
N ASP A 48 11.41 0.82 9.13
CA ASP A 48 10.85 0.80 10.48
C ASP A 48 10.79 -0.65 10.99
N SER A 49 10.96 -0.86 12.30
CA SER A 49 10.76 -2.18 12.92
C SER A 49 9.27 -2.53 13.02
N LEU A 50 8.96 -3.81 12.86
CA LEU A 50 7.62 -4.36 13.09
C LEU A 50 7.32 -4.57 14.58
N ASP A 51 8.35 -4.71 15.42
CA ASP A 51 8.26 -5.02 16.86
C ASP A 51 7.89 -3.83 17.75
N SER A 52 7.11 -2.88 17.23
CA SER A 52 6.59 -1.79 18.06
C SER A 52 5.42 -2.32 18.89
N ASN A 53 5.75 -3.09 19.94
CA ASN A 53 4.97 -3.40 21.16
C ASN A 53 3.47 -3.11 21.09
N ASP A 54 2.70 -3.98 20.43
CA ASP A 54 1.26 -4.11 20.66
C ASP A 54 0.95 -5.62 20.73
N ASP A 55 1.47 -6.25 21.77
CA ASP A 55 1.22 -7.65 22.15
C ASP A 55 -0.20 -7.84 22.76
N ASP A 56 -1.17 -6.99 22.42
CA ASP A 56 -2.50 -7.01 23.05
C ASP A 56 -3.66 -6.67 22.10
N THR A 57 -3.50 -6.91 20.79
CA THR A 57 -4.66 -6.91 19.88
C THR A 57 -4.70 -8.16 19.00
N PRO A 58 -5.82 -8.91 18.96
CA PRO A 58 -5.93 -10.08 18.10
C PRO A 58 -5.82 -9.66 16.63
N LYS A 59 -4.70 -10.06 16.00
CA LYS A 59 -4.32 -9.76 14.62
C LYS A 59 -5.21 -10.53 13.64
N THR A 60 -6.44 -10.08 13.43
CA THR A 60 -7.19 -10.36 12.21
C THR A 60 -8.14 -9.20 11.92
N LYS A 61 -7.58 -8.08 11.47
CA LYS A 61 -8.34 -7.13 10.64
C LYS A 61 -7.62 -7.02 9.31
N ILE A 62 -8.03 -7.88 8.38
CA ILE A 62 -7.74 -7.67 6.96
C ILE A 62 -8.35 -6.30 6.63
N PRO A 63 -7.55 -5.28 6.26
CA PRO A 63 -8.13 -3.99 5.91
C PRO A 63 -8.94 -4.17 4.63
N SER A 64 -10.27 -4.09 4.77
CA SER A 64 -11.17 -4.09 3.61
C SER A 64 -10.97 -2.77 2.89
N VAL A 65 -10.21 -2.78 1.80
CA VAL A 65 -10.04 -1.64 0.91
C VAL A 65 -11.37 -1.41 0.20
N THR A 66 -12.27 -0.67 0.83
CA THR A 66 -13.50 -0.20 0.20
C THR A 66 -13.17 1.04 -0.61
N ALA A 67 -12.89 0.83 -1.90
CA ALA A 67 -12.67 1.88 -2.89
C ALA A 67 -13.98 2.59 -3.27
N VAL A 68 -14.71 3.12 -2.30
CA VAL A 68 -15.93 3.88 -2.55
C VAL A 68 -15.60 5.37 -2.50
N PRO A 69 -15.63 6.10 -3.63
CA PRO A 69 -15.49 7.54 -3.61
C PRO A 69 -16.73 8.17 -2.95
N LYS A 70 -16.54 8.96 -1.89
CA LYS A 70 -17.61 9.77 -1.30
C LYS A 70 -17.85 11.00 -2.18
N THR A 71 -18.80 10.90 -3.11
CA THR A 71 -19.36 12.10 -3.76
C THR A 71 -20.35 12.76 -2.79
N GLY A 72 -19.92 13.83 -2.12
CA GLY A 72 -20.80 14.69 -1.31
C GLY A 72 -21.55 15.71 -2.18
N PRO A 73 -22.78 16.13 -1.84
CA PRO A 73 -23.51 17.19 -2.54
C PRO A 73 -22.83 18.55 -2.34
N ASN A 74 -22.70 19.34 -3.41
CA ASN A 74 -22.16 20.70 -3.38
C ASN A 74 -23.14 21.67 -2.66
N PRO A 75 -22.74 22.43 -1.62
CA PRO A 75 -23.58 23.44 -1.00
C PRO A 75 -23.33 24.81 -1.63
N GLY A 76 -24.25 25.26 -2.49
CA GLY A 76 -24.35 26.62 -3.01
C GLY A 76 -25.56 26.68 -3.95
N GLY A 77 -26.68 27.32 -3.67
CA GLY A 77 -26.91 28.47 -2.79
C GLY A 77 -26.88 29.75 -3.60
N ASP A 78 -27.82 29.94 -4.53
CA ASP A 78 -28.18 31.26 -5.06
C ASP A 78 -29.72 31.40 -5.11
N PRO A 79 -30.29 32.52 -4.64
CA PRO A 79 -31.74 32.71 -4.54
C PRO A 79 -32.35 33.16 -5.88
N ALA A 80 -33.65 32.90 -6.01
CA ALA A 80 -34.50 33.22 -7.17
C ALA A 80 -34.52 34.71 -7.57
N PRO A 81 -35.03 35.02 -8.78
CA PRO A 81 -36.00 36.11 -8.84
C PRO A 81 -37.22 35.91 -9.76
N ALA A 82 -38.28 36.60 -9.32
CA ALA A 82 -39.53 37.09 -9.96
C ALA A 82 -40.61 36.09 -10.41
#